data_AF-A0A5B2YTX7-F1
#
_entry.id   AF-A0A5B2YTX7-F1
#
_cell.length_a   1.000
_cell.length_b   1.000
_cell.length_c   1.000
_cell.angle_alpha   90.00
_cell.angle_beta   90.00
_cell.angle_gamma   90.00
#
_symmetry.space_group_name_H-M   'P 1'
#
loop_
_entity.id
_entity.type
_entity.pdbx_description
1 polymer ?
#
loop_
_entity_poly.entity_id
_entity_poly.type
_entity_poly.pdbx_seq_one_letter_code
_entity_poly.pdbx_strand_id
1 'polypeptide(L)'
;MVLLSSFYKKRGTKKESEEPQNKYEFNIWANYLRSLRSPQTREKYRGRMKIFFDLIETEGVGIEDKSINFVKEASQNGSDWAFNRIYTFISHLLSKAERKEIVGSTVQNYIKSIRLFCELADIQISWKKLTRGLPKGKSYANDRIPTEEII
;
A
#
# COMPACT_ATOMS: atom_id res chain seq x y z
N MET A 1 -51.17 -18.36 -51.82
CA MET A 1 -51.11 -19.22 -50.61
C MET A 1 -51.64 -18.43 -49.43
N VAL A 2 -52.31 -19.14 -48.53
CA VAL A 2 -53.29 -18.67 -47.53
C VAL A 2 -52.63 -18.55 -46.13
N LEU A 3 -53.32 -17.85 -45.21
CA LEU A 3 -53.31 -17.93 -43.73
C LEU A 3 -52.39 -16.93 -43.00
N LEU A 4 -52.90 -15.90 -42.30
CA LEU A 4 -53.64 -15.85 -41.01
C LEU A 4 -52.72 -15.78 -39.77
N SER A 5 -53.01 -14.75 -38.95
CA SER A 5 -52.97 -14.72 -37.47
C SER A 5 -51.65 -14.84 -36.71
N SER A 6 -51.31 -13.72 -36.05
CA SER A 6 -51.30 -13.55 -34.58
C SER A 6 -50.27 -14.28 -33.70
N PHE A 7 -49.77 -13.52 -32.71
CA PHE A 7 -49.23 -13.95 -31.41
C PHE A 7 -48.03 -14.92 -31.42
N TYR A 8 -46.88 -14.50 -30.90
CA TYR A 8 -46.39 -14.96 -29.59
C TYR A 8 -44.94 -14.49 -29.29
N LYS A 9 -44.79 -13.91 -28.10
CA LYS A 9 -43.77 -14.22 -27.09
C LYS A 9 -42.35 -13.64 -27.23
N LYS A 10 -42.17 -12.56 -26.47
CA LYS A 10 -40.97 -12.19 -25.70
C LYS A 10 -40.19 -13.44 -25.21
N ARG A 11 -38.94 -13.60 -25.66
CA ARG A 11 -37.88 -14.40 -25.01
C ARG A 11 -36.72 -13.41 -24.81
N GLY A 12 -36.30 -13.06 -23.60
CA GLY A 12 -36.08 -13.92 -22.46
C GLY A 12 -34.65 -14.44 -22.52
N THR A 13 -33.73 -13.65 -21.95
CA THR A 13 -32.48 -14.04 -21.29
C THR A 13 -31.52 -14.97 -22.05
N LYS A 14 -30.42 -14.40 -22.55
CA LYS A 14 -29.11 -14.99 -22.29
C LYS A 14 -28.54 -14.27 -21.08
N LYS A 15 -28.67 -14.91 -19.92
CA LYS A 15 -27.77 -14.61 -18.80
C LYS A 15 -26.40 -14.99 -19.29
N GLU A 16 -25.58 -13.99 -19.59
CA GLU A 16 -24.14 -14.17 -19.64
C GLU A 16 -23.78 -14.64 -18.24
N SER A 17 -23.47 -15.93 -18.14
CA SER A 17 -23.00 -16.54 -16.92
C SER A 17 -21.68 -15.87 -16.58
N GLU A 18 -21.72 -14.92 -15.65
CA GLU A 18 -20.55 -14.46 -14.93
C GLU A 18 -19.80 -15.70 -14.44
N GLU A 19 -18.67 -15.97 -15.08
CA GLU A 19 -17.73 -16.98 -14.61
C GLU A 19 -17.40 -16.66 -13.14
N PRO A 20 -17.37 -17.66 -12.25
CA PRO A 20 -17.07 -17.41 -10.85
C PRO A 20 -15.68 -16.82 -10.76
N GLN A 21 -15.59 -15.51 -10.47
CA GLN A 21 -14.32 -14.84 -10.25
C GLN A 21 -13.59 -15.56 -9.10
N ASN A 22 -12.53 -16.24 -9.50
CA ASN A 22 -11.49 -16.94 -8.77
C ASN A 22 -11.63 -17.05 -7.24
N LYS A 23 -11.84 -18.30 -6.78
CA LYS A 23 -12.05 -18.77 -5.40
C LYS A 23 -10.82 -18.68 -4.46
N TYR A 24 -9.83 -17.86 -4.81
CA TYR A 24 -8.70 -17.50 -3.94
C TYR A 24 -8.37 -16.02 -4.17
N GLU A 25 -9.17 -15.14 -3.60
CA GLU A 25 -8.86 -13.71 -3.56
C GLU A 25 -7.52 -13.55 -2.83
N PHE A 26 -6.49 -13.15 -3.57
CA PHE A 26 -5.16 -12.92 -3.01
C PHE A 26 -5.25 -11.72 -2.06
N ASN A 27 -5.35 -12.00 -0.77
CA ASN A 27 -5.39 -10.97 0.25
C ASN A 27 -3.99 -10.36 0.41
N ILE A 28 -3.80 -9.21 -0.22
CA ILE A 28 -2.54 -8.49 -0.22
C ILE A 28 -2.06 -8.14 1.20
N TRP A 29 -2.98 -7.77 2.09
CA TRP A 29 -2.66 -7.42 3.47
C TRP A 29 -2.13 -8.61 4.25
N ALA A 30 -2.82 -9.75 4.16
CA ALA A 30 -2.41 -11.00 4.79
C ALA A 30 -1.05 -11.46 4.23
N ASN A 31 -0.84 -11.35 2.92
CA ASN A 31 0.44 -11.69 2.30
C ASN A 31 1.57 -10.78 2.81
N TYR A 32 1.33 -9.47 2.86
CA TYR A 32 2.27 -8.51 3.41
C TYR A 32 2.68 -8.82 4.85
N LEU A 33 1.71 -9.10 5.73
CA LEU A 33 2.01 -9.48 7.12
C LEU A 33 2.78 -10.80 7.22
N ARG A 34 2.47 -11.79 6.38
CA ARG A 34 3.18 -13.09 6.33
C ARG A 34 4.62 -12.95 5.86
N SER A 35 4.91 -12.01 4.95
CA SER A 35 6.28 -11.75 4.49
C SER A 35 7.22 -11.27 5.61
N LEU A 36 6.66 -10.65 6.66
CA LEU A 36 7.39 -10.11 7.81
C LEU A 36 7.60 -11.19 8.88
N ARG A 37 8.75 -11.88 8.80
CA ARG A 37 9.09 -13.01 9.69
C ARG A 37 9.14 -12.63 11.18
N SER A 38 9.81 -11.53 11.53
CA SER A 38 9.92 -11.06 12.91
C SER A 38 8.58 -10.45 13.38
N PRO A 39 8.01 -10.92 14.50
CA PRO A 39 6.79 -10.35 15.08
C PRO A 39 6.92 -8.85 15.40
N GLN A 40 8.07 -8.44 15.93
CA GLN A 40 8.35 -7.04 16.26
C GLN A 40 8.43 -6.16 15.02
N THR A 41 9.01 -6.69 13.93
CA THR A 41 9.06 -5.96 12.65
C THR A 41 7.66 -5.84 12.06
N ARG A 42 6.87 -6.93 12.11
CA ARG A 42 5.49 -6.97 11.66
C ARG A 42 4.62 -5.93 12.35
N GLU A 43 4.70 -5.83 13.68
CA GLU A 43 3.93 -4.84 14.43
C GLU A 43 4.34 -3.40 14.08
N LYS A 44 5.65 -3.14 14.01
CA LYS A 44 6.16 -1.82 13.58
C LYS A 44 5.70 -1.44 12.18
N TYR A 45 5.71 -2.38 11.24
CA TYR A 45 5.30 -2.17 9.85
C TYR A 45 3.77 -2.00 9.74
N ARG A 46 3.00 -2.76 10.53
CA ARG A 46 1.54 -2.60 10.65
C ARG A 46 1.19 -1.19 11.11
N GLY A 47 1.81 -0.72 12.19
CA GLY A 47 1.60 0.64 12.70
C GLY A 47 1.96 1.72 11.68
N ARG A 48 3.04 1.53 10.92
CA ARG A 48 3.44 2.47 9.86
C ARG A 48 2.45 2.51 8.69
N MET A 49 1.98 1.35 8.25
CA MET A 49 0.97 1.26 7.18
C MET A 49 -0.36 1.88 7.61
N LYS A 50 -0.75 1.72 8.89
CA LYS A 50 -1.94 2.39 9.43
C LYS A 50 -1.84 3.91 9.26
N ILE A 51 -0.75 4.50 9.75
CA ILE A 51 -0.51 5.94 9.66
C ILE A 51 -0.44 6.41 8.20
N PHE A 52 0.16 5.61 7.32
CA PHE A 52 0.17 5.89 5.88
C PHE A 52 -1.24 5.99 5.31
N PHE A 53 -2.05 4.93 5.43
CA PHE A 53 -3.40 4.89 4.86
C PHE A 53 -4.35 5.91 5.49
N ASP A 54 -4.19 6.20 6.78
CA ASP A 54 -4.95 7.24 7.47
C ASP A 54 -4.63 8.63 6.89
N LEU A 55 -3.35 8.93 6.63
CA LEU A 55 -2.94 10.25 6.13
C LEU A 55 -3.30 10.47 4.67
N ILE A 56 -3.20 9.45 3.82
CA ILE A 56 -3.61 9.55 2.41
C ILE A 56 -5.13 9.36 2.22
N GLU A 57 -5.89 9.32 3.32
CA GLU A 57 -7.35 9.26 3.36
C GLU A 57 -7.92 8.13 2.50
N THR A 58 -7.28 6.95 2.52
CA THR A 58 -7.81 5.80 1.78
C THR A 58 -9.12 5.33 2.40
N GLU A 59 -10.13 5.11 1.57
CA GLU A 59 -11.43 4.62 1.99
C GLU A 59 -11.33 3.23 2.65
N GLY A 60 -12.14 2.98 3.67
CA GLY A 60 -12.20 1.70 4.37
C GLY A 60 -12.28 1.85 5.89
N VAL A 61 -12.89 0.87 6.57
CA VAL A 61 -13.04 0.86 8.03
C VAL A 61 -11.77 0.31 8.68
N GLY A 62 -11.24 -0.79 8.14
CA GLY A 62 -10.03 -1.44 8.62
C GLY A 62 -8.78 -1.14 7.77
N ILE A 63 -7.60 -1.42 8.33
CA ILE A 63 -6.34 -1.35 7.59
C ILE A 63 -6.31 -2.28 6.37
N GLU A 64 -7.02 -3.41 6.48
CA GLU A 64 -7.16 -4.39 5.41
C GLU A 64 -8.00 -3.84 4.26
N ASP A 65 -9.19 -3.30 4.55
CA ASP A 65 -10.04 -2.62 3.56
C ASP A 65 -9.28 -1.50 2.86
N LYS A 66 -8.60 -0.65 3.64
CA LYS A 66 -7.78 0.44 3.11
C LYS A 66 -6.67 -0.08 2.19
N SER A 67 -6.03 -1.19 2.55
CA SER A 67 -5.00 -1.78 1.70
C SER A 67 -5.54 -2.31 0.38
N ILE A 68 -6.73 -2.94 0.39
CA ILE A 68 -7.40 -3.45 -0.81
C ILE A 68 -7.81 -2.27 -1.69
N ASN A 69 -8.42 -1.24 -1.11
CA ASN A 69 -8.84 -0.05 -1.82
C ASN A 69 -7.65 0.71 -2.42
N PHE A 70 -6.53 0.83 -1.70
CA PHE A 70 -5.31 1.43 -2.25
C PHE A 70 -4.81 0.69 -3.50
N VAL A 71 -4.78 -0.65 -3.46
CA VAL A 71 -4.34 -1.47 -4.61
C VAL A 71 -5.33 -1.34 -5.77
N LYS A 72 -6.63 -1.35 -5.47
CA LYS A 72 -7.69 -1.16 -6.48
C LYS A 72 -7.56 0.19 -7.17
N GLU A 73 -7.39 1.27 -6.42
CA GLU A 73 -7.21 2.62 -6.95
C GLU A 73 -5.92 2.74 -7.78
N ALA A 74 -4.82 2.11 -7.33
CA ALA A 74 -3.57 2.09 -8.09
C ALA A 74 -3.70 1.32 -9.41
N SER A 75 -4.51 0.25 -9.43
CA SER A 75 -4.81 -0.51 -10.65
C SER A 75 -5.67 0.29 -11.62
N GLN A 76 -6.68 1.00 -11.12
CA GLN A 76 -7.63 1.77 -11.93
C GLN A 76 -7.05 3.07 -12.49
N ASN A 77 -6.27 3.81 -11.68
CA ASN A 77 -5.74 5.12 -12.05
C ASN A 77 -4.26 5.07 -12.50
N GLY A 78 -3.64 3.89 -12.44
CA GLY A 78 -2.24 3.69 -12.80
C GLY A 78 -1.24 4.02 -11.68
N SER A 79 0.02 3.71 -11.95
CA SER A 79 1.13 3.85 -11.00
C SER A 79 1.41 5.29 -10.58
N ASP A 80 1.09 6.27 -11.43
CA ASP A 80 1.25 7.70 -11.11
C ASP A 80 0.34 8.14 -9.97
N TRP A 81 -0.87 7.57 -9.86
CA TRP A 81 -1.76 7.84 -8.74
C TRP A 81 -1.12 7.39 -7.42
N ALA A 82 -0.62 6.16 -7.37
CA ALA A 82 0.04 5.62 -6.18
C ALA A 82 1.33 6.39 -5.87
N PHE A 83 2.12 6.76 -6.89
CA PHE A 83 3.30 7.60 -6.74
C PHE A 83 2.95 8.93 -6.05
N ASN A 84 1.91 9.62 -6.52
CA ASN A 84 1.50 10.91 -5.97
C ASN A 84 1.01 10.79 -4.52
N ARG A 85 0.24 9.75 -4.18
CA ARG A 85 -0.18 9.49 -2.79
C ARG A 85 1.01 9.25 -1.87
N ILE A 86 1.97 8.44 -2.30
CA ILE A 86 3.21 8.19 -1.53
C ILE A 86 4.04 9.46 -1.42
N TYR A 87 4.14 10.26 -2.48
CA TYR A 87 4.85 11.53 -2.48
C TYR A 87 4.25 12.53 -1.48
N THR A 88 2.92 12.69 -1.46
CA THR A 88 2.23 13.54 -0.47
C THR A 88 2.54 13.10 0.95
N PHE A 89 2.48 11.80 1.22
CA PHE A 89 2.82 11.26 2.53
C PHE A 89 4.28 11.52 2.93
N ILE A 90 5.24 11.26 2.03
CA ILE A 90 6.67 11.50 2.28
C ILE A 90 6.92 12.99 2.52
N SER A 91 6.31 13.87 1.74
CA SER A 91 6.43 15.33 1.88
C SER A 91 5.93 15.80 3.25
N HIS A 92 4.81 15.24 3.72
CA HIS A 92 4.32 15.52 5.07
C HIS A 92 5.33 15.09 6.14
N LEU A 93 5.87 13.87 6.05
CA LEU A 93 6.89 13.40 7.00
C LEU A 93 8.18 14.22 6.96
N LEU A 94 8.63 14.64 5.78
CA LEU A 94 9.79 15.51 5.64
C LEU A 94 9.58 16.85 6.34
N SER A 95 8.42 17.47 6.15
CA SER A 95 8.08 18.72 6.83
C SER A 95 8.09 18.56 8.36
N LYS A 96 7.62 17.42 8.89
CA LYS A 96 7.74 17.09 10.33
C LYS A 96 9.20 16.93 10.76
N ALA A 97 10.05 16.33 9.91
CA ALA A 97 11.46 16.14 10.20
C ALA A 97 12.23 17.48 10.22
N GLU A 98 11.91 18.39 9.30
CA GLU A 98 12.46 19.76 9.27
C GLU A 98 12.10 20.54 10.53
N ARG A 99 10.86 20.39 11.02
CA ARG A 99 10.40 20.93 12.31
C ARG A 99 10.93 20.18 13.54
N LYS A 100 11.80 19.18 13.34
CA LYS A 100 12.39 18.33 14.40
C LYS A 100 11.35 17.57 15.24
N GLU A 101 10.13 17.38 14.73
CA GLU A 101 9.09 16.57 15.39
C GLU A 101 9.39 15.07 15.26
N ILE A 102 10.11 14.68 14.20
CA ILE A 102 10.59 13.32 13.97
C ILE A 102 12.04 13.35 13.50
N VAL A 103 12.74 12.23 13.71
CA VAL A 103 14.09 12.04 13.14
C VAL A 103 13.98 11.63 11.68
N GLY A 104 14.90 12.10 10.81
CA GLY A 104 14.91 11.73 9.38
C GLY A 104 14.97 10.22 9.11
N SER A 105 15.56 9.43 10.01
CA SER A 105 15.54 7.96 9.94
C SER A 105 14.13 7.37 10.05
N THR A 106 13.19 8.06 10.69
CA THR A 106 11.78 7.67 10.75
C THR A 106 11.16 7.69 9.36
N VAL A 107 11.45 8.71 8.53
CA VAL A 107 10.97 8.79 7.14
C VAL A 107 11.42 7.57 6.33
N GLN A 108 12.70 7.20 6.46
CA GLN A 108 13.25 6.02 5.80
C GLN A 108 12.57 4.72 6.26
N ASN A 109 12.22 4.61 7.53
CA ASN A 109 11.52 3.43 8.05
C ASN A 109 10.09 3.29 7.51
N TYR A 110 9.40 4.40 7.27
CA TYR A 110 8.10 4.37 6.57
C TYR A 110 8.26 3.93 5.12
N ILE A 111 9.23 4.50 4.39
CA ILE A 111 9.46 4.17 2.98
C ILE A 111 9.76 2.68 2.82
N LYS A 112 10.57 2.07 3.70
CA LYS A 112 10.83 0.62 3.68
C LYS A 112 9.55 -0.20 3.79
N SER A 113 8.64 0.21 4.66
CA SER A 113 7.36 -0.45 4.90
C SER A 113 6.45 -0.37 3.68
N ILE A 114 6.26 0.85 3.15
CA ILE A 114 5.41 1.13 1.99
C ILE A 114 5.96 0.44 0.74
N ARG A 115 7.28 0.49 0.54
CA ARG A 115 7.93 -0.15 -0.59
C ARG A 115 7.71 -1.65 -0.64
N LEU A 116 7.90 -2.35 0.48
CA LEU A 116 7.63 -3.78 0.55
C LEU A 116 6.16 -4.09 0.22
N PHE A 117 5.23 -3.29 0.73
CA PHE A 117 3.81 -3.47 0.41
C PHE A 117 3.54 -3.34 -1.10
N CYS A 118 4.02 -2.27 -1.73
CA CYS A 118 3.88 -2.06 -3.16
C CYS A 118 4.55 -3.15 -4.01
N GLU A 119 5.73 -3.64 -3.60
CA GLU A 119 6.41 -4.75 -4.28
C GLU A 119 5.58 -6.04 -4.23
N LEU A 120 4.94 -6.35 -3.11
CA LEU A 120 4.05 -7.53 -3.00
C LEU A 120 2.70 -7.35 -3.71
N ALA A 121 2.27 -6.10 -3.90
CA ALA A 121 1.05 -5.74 -4.60
C ALA A 121 1.27 -5.57 -6.12
N ASP A 122 2.49 -5.77 -6.60
CA ASP A 122 2.93 -5.52 -7.98
C ASP A 122 2.65 -4.08 -8.48
N ILE A 123 2.73 -3.10 -7.58
CA ILE A 123 2.59 -1.68 -7.91
C ILE A 123 3.96 -1.12 -8.28
N GLN A 124 4.15 -0.83 -9.56
CA GLN A 124 5.40 -0.31 -10.10
C GLN A 124 5.61 1.17 -9.76
N ILE A 125 6.45 1.45 -8.76
CA ILE A 125 6.75 2.83 -8.31
C ILE A 125 8.18 3.23 -8.65
N SER A 126 8.35 4.46 -9.16
CA SER A 126 9.66 5.07 -9.39
C SER A 126 10.34 5.50 -8.08
N TRP A 127 10.76 4.55 -7.24
CA TRP A 127 11.36 4.81 -5.92
C TRP A 127 12.56 5.76 -5.94
N LYS A 128 13.38 5.71 -7.00
CA LYS A 128 14.53 6.62 -7.18
C LYS A 128 14.09 8.09 -7.25
N LYS A 129 12.90 8.38 -7.80
CA LYS A 129 12.34 9.73 -7.83
C LYS A 129 11.87 10.16 -6.43
N LEU A 130 11.14 9.29 -5.72
CA LEU A 130 10.63 9.57 -4.36
C LEU A 130 11.73 9.79 -3.33
N THR A 131 12.84 9.06 -3.48
CA THR A 131 13.94 9.07 -2.49
C THR A 131 15.04 10.09 -2.80
N ARG A 132 14.98 10.74 -3.96
CA ARG A 132 15.94 11.76 -4.37
C ARG A 132 15.75 13.00 -3.49
N GLY A 133 16.77 13.32 -2.69
CA GLY A 133 16.74 14.47 -1.78
C GLY A 133 16.33 14.14 -0.35
N LEU A 134 16.01 12.89 -0.02
CA LEU A 134 15.75 12.52 1.36
C LEU A 134 17.02 12.64 2.22
N PRO A 135 16.90 13.10 3.48
CA PRO A 135 18.01 13.09 4.41
C PRO A 135 18.48 11.64 4.56
N LYS A 136 19.75 11.40 4.21
CA LYS A 136 20.39 10.12 4.47
C LYS A 136 20.48 9.96 5.98
N GLY A 137 20.11 8.79 6.50
CA GLY A 137 20.32 8.50 7.91
C GLY A 137 21.79 8.74 8.26
N LYS A 138 22.07 9.40 9.39
CA LYS A 138 23.44 9.54 9.87
C LYS A 138 24.03 8.14 10.01
N SER A 139 25.07 7.85 9.25
CA SER A 139 25.91 6.68 9.51
C SER A 139 26.70 7.03 10.77
N TYR A 140 26.35 6.39 11.88
CA TYR A 140 27.29 6.35 13.00
C TYR A 140 28.36 5.35 12.58
N ALA A 141 29.58 5.83 12.30
CA ALA A 141 30.74 4.96 12.21
C ALA A 141 30.83 4.14 13.51
N ASN A 142 31.37 2.93 13.43
CA ASN A 142 31.46 1.98 14.54
C ASN A 142 32.39 2.43 15.70
N ASP A 143 32.75 3.71 15.80
CA ASP A 143 33.49 4.30 16.93
C ASP A 143 32.62 4.52 18.18
N ARG A 144 31.50 3.80 18.30
CA ARG A 144 30.81 3.68 19.58
C ARG A 144 31.74 2.92 20.53
N ILE A 145 32.48 3.67 21.32
CA ILE A 145 33.19 3.19 22.51
C ILE A 145 32.21 2.36 23.33
N PRO A 146 32.56 1.14 23.77
CA PRO A 146 31.72 0.36 24.67
C PRO A 146 31.39 1.22 25.89
N THR A 147 30.11 1.33 26.24
CA THR A 147 29.76 1.84 27.55
C THR A 147 30.30 0.82 28.54
N GLU A 148 31.41 1.15 29.22
CA GLU A 148 31.92 0.30 30.28
C GLU A 148 30.82 0.17 31.33
N GLU A 149 30.26 -1.04 31.47
CA GLU A 149 29.56 -1.41 32.68
C GLU A 149 30.62 -1.44 33.77
N ILE A 150 30.62 -0.41 34.62
CA ILE A 150 31.42 -0.36 35.83
C ILE A 150 30.92 -1.51 36.72
N ILE A 151 31.76 -2.55 36.83
CA ILE A 151 31.62 -3.65 37.81
C ILE A 151 31.86 -3.09 39.21
#